data_AF-A0A6P0GI96-F1
#
_entry.id   AF-A0A6P0GI96-F1
#
_cell.length_a   1.000
_cell.length_b   1.000
_cell.length_c   1.000
_cell.angle_alpha   90.00
_cell.angle_beta   90.00
_cell.angle_gamma   90.00
#
_symmetry.space_group_name_H-M   'P 1'
#
loop_
_entity.id
_entity.type
_entity.pdbx_description
1 polymer ?
#
loop_
_entity_poly.entity_id
_entity_poly.type
_entity_poly.pdbx_seq_one_letter_code
_entity_poly.pdbx_strand_id
1 'polypeptide(L)'
;MLPQAGSVGRPRMYCGQACRQRAYEQRTATAKAGLSEDVVLVRRAELDGLQDRLFQLRCALEDVQTLLGERHTKAELERMLADLVHSTGRLDKLWVSERAAG
;
A
#
# COMPACT_ATOMS: atom_id res chain seq x y z
N MET A 1 -44.87 24.48 -16.69
CA MET A 1 -43.90 23.54 -16.08
C MET A 1 -43.45 22.57 -17.17
N LEU A 2 -42.31 22.82 -17.82
CA LEU A 2 -41.74 21.87 -18.80
C LEU A 2 -40.78 20.91 -18.06
N PRO A 3 -40.82 19.60 -18.34
CA PRO A 3 -40.02 18.62 -17.64
C PRO A 3 -38.54 18.69 -18.06
N GLN A 4 -37.63 18.49 -17.09
CA GLN A 4 -36.19 18.37 -17.37
C GLN A 4 -35.92 17.09 -18.16
N ALA A 5 -35.36 17.24 -19.36
CA ALA A 5 -34.87 16.12 -20.15
C ALA A 5 -33.73 15.44 -19.39
N GLY A 6 -33.95 14.20 -18.95
CA GLY A 6 -32.90 13.33 -18.44
C GLY A 6 -31.81 13.17 -19.50
N SER A 7 -30.54 13.36 -19.11
CA SER A 7 -29.41 13.25 -20.03
C SER A 7 -29.31 11.80 -20.53
N VAL A 8 -29.82 11.54 -21.73
CA VAL A 8 -29.59 10.30 -22.47
C VAL A 8 -28.21 10.39 -23.14
N GLY A 9 -27.21 9.67 -22.59
CA GLY A 9 -25.87 9.58 -23.19
C GLY A 9 -24.78 9.14 -22.20
N ARG A 10 -23.61 8.71 -22.71
CA ARG A 10 -22.44 8.40 -21.88
C ARG A 10 -21.98 9.67 -21.15
N PRO A 11 -21.79 9.62 -19.81
CA PRO A 11 -21.30 10.78 -19.06
C PRO A 11 -20.00 11.34 -19.63
N ARG A 12 -19.83 12.65 -19.58
CA ARG A 12 -18.59 13.30 -19.97
C ARG A 12 -17.45 12.79 -19.09
N MET A 13 -16.38 12.34 -19.72
CA MET A 13 -15.17 11.83 -19.04
C MET A 13 -14.47 12.92 -18.20
N TYR A 14 -14.61 14.20 -18.58
CA TYR A 14 -14.00 15.32 -17.88
C TYR A 14 -15.00 16.44 -17.60
N CYS A 15 -14.86 17.07 -16.44
CA CYS A 15 -15.70 18.17 -15.96
C CYS A 15 -15.62 19.43 -16.87
N GLY A 16 -14.51 19.58 -17.61
CA GLY A 16 -14.22 20.75 -18.44
C GLY A 16 -12.77 20.73 -18.96
N GLN A 17 -12.35 21.82 -19.62
CA GLN A 17 -11.01 21.92 -20.23
C GLN A 17 -9.88 21.86 -19.19
N ALA A 18 -10.03 22.53 -18.04
CA ALA A 18 -9.04 22.47 -16.97
C ALA A 18 -8.83 21.04 -16.41
N CYS A 19 -9.92 20.29 -16.23
CA CYS A 19 -9.86 18.87 -15.83
C CYS A 19 -9.14 18.02 -16.89
N ARG A 20 -9.42 18.26 -18.18
CA ARG A 20 -8.76 17.54 -19.30
C ARG A 20 -7.28 17.87 -19.40
N GLN A 21 -6.90 19.14 -19.20
CA GLN A 21 -5.51 19.59 -19.27
C GLN A 21 -4.67 18.97 -18.15
N ARG A 22 -5.18 18.93 -16.90
CA ARG A 22 -4.50 18.23 -15.80
C ARG A 22 -4.31 16.75 -16.07
N ALA A 23 -5.32 16.08 -16.63
CA ALA A 23 -5.22 14.67 -17.01
C ALA A 23 -4.21 14.43 -18.16
N TYR A 24 -4.02 15.40 -19.05
CA TYR A 24 -2.96 15.35 -20.06
C TYR A 24 -1.59 15.52 -19.43
N GLU A 25 -1.40 16.58 -18.63
CA GLU A 25 -0.15 16.87 -17.93
C GLU A 25 0.31 15.72 -17.05
N GLN A 26 -0.61 15.07 -16.34
CA GLN A 26 -0.31 13.88 -15.53
C GLN A 26 0.19 12.72 -16.40
N ARG A 27 -0.49 12.40 -17.51
CA ARG A 27 -0.05 11.35 -18.45
C ARG A 27 1.29 11.67 -19.11
N THR A 28 1.49 12.92 -19.50
CA THR A 28 2.74 13.38 -20.10
C THR A 28 3.89 13.41 -19.10
N ALA A 29 3.64 13.72 -17.82
CA ALA A 29 4.65 13.66 -16.77
C ALA A 29 5.15 12.23 -16.54
N THR A 30 4.24 11.24 -16.51
CA THR A 30 4.61 9.82 -16.42
C THR A 30 5.39 9.36 -17.65
N ALA A 31 4.98 9.76 -18.86
CA ALA A 31 5.66 9.41 -20.10
C ALA A 31 7.06 10.08 -20.23
N LYS A 32 7.22 11.33 -19.78
CA LYS A 32 8.52 12.05 -19.79
C LYS A 32 9.52 11.53 -18.76
N ALA A 33 9.05 10.87 -17.71
CA ALA A 33 9.93 10.34 -16.66
C ALA A 33 10.72 9.09 -17.11
N GLY A 34 10.40 8.50 -18.28
CA GLY A 34 11.15 7.37 -18.84
C GLY A 34 11.16 6.11 -17.96
N LEU A 35 10.17 5.99 -17.07
CA LEU A 35 10.08 4.87 -16.13
C LEU A 35 9.54 3.63 -16.87
N SER A 36 10.22 2.50 -16.69
CA SER A 36 9.74 1.19 -17.18
C SER A 36 8.40 0.85 -16.53
N GLU A 37 7.61 -0.01 -17.19
CA GLU A 37 6.35 -0.53 -16.63
C GLU A 37 6.55 -1.29 -15.30
N ASP A 38 7.76 -1.82 -15.08
CA ASP A 38 8.14 -2.51 -13.83
C ASP A 38 8.52 -1.56 -12.67
N VAL A 39 8.52 -0.24 -12.89
CA VAL A 39 8.92 0.73 -11.88
C VAL A 39 7.75 1.08 -10.97
N VAL A 40 7.90 0.78 -9.69
CA VAL A 40 6.96 1.20 -8.65
C VAL A 40 7.43 2.49 -7.99
N LEU A 41 6.59 3.53 -8.03
CA LEU A 41 6.81 4.77 -7.28
C LEU A 41 6.17 4.64 -5.89
N VAL A 42 7.01 4.68 -4.85
CA VAL A 42 6.59 4.60 -3.45
C VAL A 42 6.99 5.88 -2.74
N ARG A 43 6.18 6.38 -1.80
CA ARG A 43 6.62 7.49 -0.94
C ARG A 43 7.72 6.99 -0.02
N ARG A 44 8.77 7.80 0.17
CA ARG A 44 9.90 7.43 1.03
C ARG A 44 9.45 6.98 2.43
N ALA A 45 8.54 7.73 3.05
CA ALA A 45 7.99 7.40 4.37
C ALA A 45 7.22 6.06 4.41
N GLU A 46 6.60 5.63 3.30
CA GLU A 46 5.95 4.33 3.21
C GLU A 46 6.97 3.20 3.10
N LEU A 47 8.05 3.41 2.35
CA LEU A 47 9.15 2.46 2.25
C LEU A 47 9.88 2.30 3.59
N ASP A 48 10.21 3.41 4.26
CA ASP A 48 10.85 3.39 5.57
C ASP A 48 9.93 2.67 6.59
N GLY A 49 8.63 2.99 6.59
CA GLY A 49 7.66 2.32 7.45
C GLY A 49 7.45 0.83 7.16
N LEU A 50 7.73 0.36 5.93
CA LEU A 50 7.77 -1.07 5.59
C LEU A 50 9.06 -1.71 6.13
N GLN A 51 10.20 -1.06 5.93
CA GLN A 51 11.50 -1.56 6.42
C GLN A 51 11.49 -1.72 7.94
N ASP A 52 10.95 -0.75 8.68
CA ASP A 52 10.82 -0.81 10.14
C ASP A 52 9.97 -2.01 10.59
N ARG A 53 8.88 -2.32 9.89
CA ARG A 53 8.01 -3.46 10.23
C ARG A 53 8.67 -4.79 9.91
N LEU A 54 9.39 -4.90 8.80
CA LEU A 54 10.16 -6.10 8.47
C LEU A 54 11.28 -6.32 9.50
N PHE A 55 11.92 -5.24 9.96
CA PHE A 55 12.89 -5.31 11.03
C PHE A 55 12.26 -5.83 12.34
N GLN A 56 11.10 -5.30 12.74
CA GLN A 56 10.36 -5.77 13.91
C GLN A 56 10.00 -7.26 13.81
N LEU A 57 9.53 -7.71 12.65
CA LEU A 57 9.21 -9.13 12.42
C LEU A 57 10.47 -10.01 12.57
N ARG A 58 11.60 -9.59 12.01
CA ARG A 58 12.86 -10.33 12.14
C ARG A 58 13.25 -10.45 13.60
N CYS A 59 13.23 -9.37 14.36
CA CYS A 59 13.56 -9.40 15.79
C CYS A 59 12.62 -10.33 16.58
N ALA A 60 11.31 -10.28 16.32
CA ALA A 60 10.37 -11.19 16.98
C ALA A 60 10.65 -12.67 16.66
N LEU A 61 11.11 -12.98 15.43
CA LEU A 61 11.55 -14.34 15.07
C LEU A 61 12.86 -14.74 15.77
N GLU A 62 13.80 -13.81 15.90
CA GLU A 62 15.06 -14.01 16.63
C GLU A 62 14.80 -14.27 18.13
N ASP A 63 13.82 -13.58 18.72
CA ASP A 63 13.40 -13.80 20.11
C ASP A 63 12.80 -15.20 20.31
N VAL A 64 11.95 -15.65 19.38
CA VAL A 64 11.42 -17.03 19.39
C VAL A 64 12.55 -18.05 19.22
N GLN A 65 13.50 -17.82 18.32
CA GLN A 65 14.65 -18.71 18.11
C GLN A 65 15.49 -18.82 19.39
N THR A 66 15.70 -17.72 20.09
CA THR A 66 16.42 -17.68 21.38
C THR A 66 15.67 -18.49 22.43
N LEU A 67 14.35 -18.26 22.58
CA LEU A 67 13.51 -18.97 23.54
C LEU A 67 13.52 -20.49 23.34
N LEU A 68 13.54 -20.94 22.07
CA LEU A 68 13.61 -22.37 21.72
C LEU A 68 14.95 -23.02 22.12
N GLY A 69 16.02 -22.23 22.27
CA GLY A 69 17.31 -22.70 22.77
C GLY A 69 17.37 -22.85 24.30
N GLU A 70 16.38 -22.34 25.02
CA GLU A 70 16.34 -22.30 26.48
C GLU A 70 15.34 -23.32 27.05
N ARG A 71 15.32 -23.48 28.38
CA ARG A 71 14.26 -24.24 29.05
C ARG A 71 12.99 -23.38 29.18
N HIS A 72 12.30 -23.22 28.06
CA HIS A 72 11.00 -22.54 28.02
C HIS A 72 9.84 -23.42 28.52
N THR A 73 8.81 -22.75 29.00
CA THR A 73 7.49 -23.33 29.27
C THR A 73 6.57 -23.16 28.07
N LYS A 74 5.52 -24.00 28.01
CA LYS A 74 4.48 -23.87 26.99
C LYS A 74 3.83 -22.47 26.99
N ALA A 75 3.62 -21.88 28.17
CA ALA A 75 3.01 -20.56 28.32
C ALA A 75 3.91 -19.42 27.81
N GLU A 76 5.23 -19.55 27.89
CA GLU A 76 6.17 -18.59 27.30
C GLU A 76 6.16 -18.67 25.79
N LEU A 77 6.16 -19.89 25.24
CA LEU A 77 6.09 -20.10 23.80
C LEU A 77 4.76 -19.59 23.21
N GLU A 78 3.63 -19.85 23.87
CA GLU A 78 2.31 -19.34 23.44
C GLU A 78 2.25 -17.81 23.44
N ARG A 79 2.83 -17.15 24.44
CA ARG A 79 2.92 -15.68 24.49
C ARG A 79 3.81 -15.14 23.36
N MET A 80 5.00 -15.70 23.17
CA MET A 80 5.93 -15.23 22.14
C MET A 80 5.36 -15.40 20.73
N LEU A 81 4.64 -16.51 20.47
CA LEU A 81 3.95 -16.73 19.21
C LEU A 81 2.77 -15.77 19.01
N ALA A 82 2.03 -15.44 20.08
CA ALA A 82 0.97 -14.43 20.01
C ALA A 82 1.54 -13.04 19.66
N ASP A 83 2.66 -12.66 20.27
CA ASP A 83 3.35 -11.39 19.99
C ASP A 83 3.89 -11.35 18.55
N LEU A 84 4.45 -12.47 18.07
CA LEU A 84 4.89 -12.61 16.68
C LEU A 84 3.73 -12.41 15.70
N VAL A 85 2.59 -13.08 15.90
CA VAL A 85 1.39 -12.93 15.06
C VAL A 85 0.82 -11.51 15.15
N HIS A 86 0.88 -10.88 16.32
CA HIS A 86 0.47 -9.49 16.45
C HIS A 86 1.34 -8.55 15.60
N SER A 87 2.64 -8.80 15.54
CA SER A 87 3.58 -8.00 14.73
C SER A 87 3.30 -8.10 13.22
N THR A 88 2.80 -9.24 12.74
CA THR A 88 2.53 -9.48 11.31
C THR A 88 1.23 -8.83 10.82
N GLY A 89 0.22 -8.63 11.66
CA GLY A 89 -1.08 -8.07 11.24
C GLY A 89 -1.03 -6.65 10.65
N ARG A 90 0.10 -5.94 10.79
CA ARG A 90 0.34 -4.63 10.17
C ARG A 90 1.01 -4.72 8.79
N LEU A 91 1.54 -5.88 8.41
CA LEU A 91 2.10 -6.13 7.08
C LEU A 91 1.00 -6.43 6.06
N ASP A 92 -0.13 -7.04 6.46
CA ASP A 92 -1.27 -7.33 5.57
C ASP A 92 -1.88 -6.09 4.91
N LYS A 93 -1.69 -4.91 5.53
CA LYS A 93 -2.18 -3.62 5.03
C LYS A 93 -1.25 -2.95 4.02
N LEU A 94 -0.05 -3.49 3.78
CA LEU A 94 0.84 -3.03 2.72
C LEU A 94 0.38 -3.59 1.37
N TRP A 95 -0.78 -3.13 0.93
CA TRP A 95 -1.15 -3.28 -0.47
C TRP A 95 -0.35 -2.25 -1.23
N VAL A 96 0.51 -2.72 -2.15
CA VAL A 96 1.00 -1.91 -3.25
C VAL A 96 -0.23 -1.59 -4.08
N SER A 97 -0.94 -0.54 -3.71
CA SER A 97 -1.99 0.01 -4.53
C SER A 97 -1.28 0.62 -5.73
N GLU A 98 -1.38 -0.04 -6.88
CA GLU A 98 -1.20 0.65 -8.15
C GLU A 98 -2.00 1.94 -8.04
N ARG A 99 -1.33 3.10 -8.10
CA ARG A 99 -2.06 4.35 -8.31
C ARG A 99 -2.67 4.19 -9.69
N ALA A 100 -3.90 3.70 -9.75
CA ALA A 100 -4.69 3.61 -10.96
C ALA A 100 -4.48 4.93 -11.69
N ALA A 101 -3.80 4.87 -12.82
CA ALA A 101 -3.48 6.03 -13.62
C ALA A 101 -4.81 6.65 -14.03
N GLY A 102 -5.21 7.71 -13.33
CA GLY A 102 -6.40 8.51 -13.63
C GLY A 102 -6.26 9.27 -14.94
#